data_AF-A0A958YCL7-F1
#
_entry.id   AF-A0A958YCL7-F1
#
_cell.length_a   1.000
_cell.length_b   1.000
_cell.length_c   1.000
_cell.angle_alpha   90.00
_cell.angle_beta   90.00
_cell.angle_gamma   90.00
#
_symmetry.space_group_name_H-M   'P 1'
#
loop_
_entity.id
_entity.type
_entity.pdbx_description
1 polymer ?
#
loop_
_entity_poly.entity_id
_entity_poly.type
_entity_poly.pdbx_seq_one_letter_code
_entity_poly.pdbx_strand_id
1 'polypeptide(L)'
;ATLFKGDVKSVAVPGVTGEFEMLNNHAPIVSILGKGHVKIQGDITLEEEVANKFKKADKGVWLPINSGTIEMKDNKIIVLAD
;
A
#
# COMPACT_ATOMS: atom_id res chain seq x y z
N ALA A 1 11.85 -7.33 5.88
CA ALA A 1 12.49 -6.07 5.42
C ALA A 1 11.40 -5.02 5.23
N THR A 2 11.62 -3.78 5.64
CA THR A 2 10.68 -2.68 5.39
C THR A 2 10.92 -2.16 3.99
N LEU A 3 9.91 -2.24 3.11
CA LEU A 3 10.04 -1.80 1.71
C LEU A 3 9.88 -0.29 1.53
N PHE A 4 9.02 0.32 2.34
CA PHE A 4 8.71 1.74 2.28
C PHE A 4 8.19 2.21 3.64
N LYS A 5 8.56 3.42 4.04
CA LYS A 5 8.02 4.12 5.20
C LYS A 5 8.08 5.62 4.93
N GLY A 6 6.93 6.28 4.98
CA GLY A 6 6.84 7.71 4.76
C GLY A 6 5.38 8.16 4.73
N ASP A 7 5.19 9.46 4.58
CA ASP A 7 3.87 10.07 4.43
C ASP A 7 3.33 9.86 3.01
N VAL A 8 2.03 9.56 2.94
CA VAL A 8 1.32 9.25 1.68
C VAL A 8 -0.03 9.95 1.69
N LYS A 9 -0.58 10.21 0.50
CA LYS A 9 -1.90 10.84 0.35
C LYS A 9 -3.02 9.82 0.37
N SER A 10 -2.82 8.68 -0.30
CA SER A 10 -3.79 7.59 -0.33
C SER A 10 -3.11 6.24 -0.56
N VAL A 11 -3.78 5.18 -0.14
CA VAL A 11 -3.34 3.80 -0.36
C VAL A 11 -4.53 2.99 -0.86
N ALA A 12 -4.40 2.42 -2.05
CA ALA A 12 -5.36 1.45 -2.58
C ALA A 12 -4.78 0.04 -2.52
N VAL A 13 -5.59 -0.92 -2.08
CA VAL A 13 -5.15 -2.30 -1.85
C VAL A 13 -6.12 -3.31 -2.45
N PRO A 14 -5.61 -4.48 -2.90
CA PRO A 14 -6.45 -5.54 -3.45
C PRO A 14 -7.03 -6.37 -2.30
N GLY A 15 -8.23 -6.01 -1.83
CA GLY A 15 -8.97 -6.85 -0.89
C GLY A 15 -9.45 -8.15 -1.55
N VAL A 16 -9.72 -9.17 -0.73
CA VAL A 16 -10.20 -10.50 -1.21
C VAL A 16 -11.49 -10.39 -2.04
N THR A 17 -12.38 -9.45 -1.68
CA THR A 17 -13.68 -9.24 -2.33
C THR A 17 -13.67 -8.07 -3.32
N GLY A 18 -12.55 -7.35 -3.45
CA GLY A 18 -12.44 -6.17 -4.31
C GLY A 18 -11.34 -5.20 -3.88
N GLU A 19 -10.92 -4.33 -4.80
CA GLU A 19 -9.98 -3.25 -4.50
C GLU A 19 -10.68 -2.13 -3.75
N PHE A 20 -10.02 -1.56 -2.74
CA PHE A 20 -10.52 -0.37 -2.03
C PHE A 20 -9.38 0.60 -1.73
N GLU A 21 -9.73 1.88 -1.62
CA GLU A 21 -8.80 2.97 -1.35
C GLU A 21 -9.07 3.60 0.02
N MET A 22 -8.00 3.83 0.78
CA MET A 22 -8.01 4.56 2.03
C MET A 22 -7.36 5.92 1.85
N LEU A 23 -8.08 6.94 2.30
CA LEU A 23 -7.65 8.34 2.34
C LEU A 23 -7.32 8.74 3.78
N ASN A 24 -6.78 9.95 3.94
CA ASN A 24 -6.60 10.55 5.25
C ASN A 24 -7.92 10.60 6.04
N ASN A 25 -7.88 10.29 7.32
CA ASN A 25 -9.01 10.27 8.25
C ASN A 25 -10.10 9.24 7.93
N HIS A 26 -9.73 8.12 7.30
CA HIS A 26 -10.63 7.00 7.11
C HIS A 26 -10.80 6.19 8.41
N ALA A 27 -11.95 5.51 8.55
CA ALA A 27 -12.25 4.68 9.71
C ALA A 27 -11.23 3.53 9.87
N PRO A 28 -10.92 3.13 11.12
CA PRO A 28 -10.04 1.99 11.38
C PRO A 28 -10.57 0.71 10.71
N ILE A 29 -9.68 -0.03 10.04
CA ILE A 29 -10.02 -1.26 9.34
C ILE A 29 -8.86 -2.25 9.38
N VAL A 30 -9.19 -3.52 9.48
CA VAL A 30 -8.26 -4.63 9.25
C VAL A 30 -8.83 -5.50 8.15
N SER A 31 -8.02 -5.82 7.15
CA SER A 31 -8.45 -6.64 6.03
C SER A 31 -7.34 -7.55 5.52
N ILE A 32 -7.75 -8.70 4.97
CA ILE A 32 -6.85 -9.63 4.29
C ILE A 32 -6.72 -9.16 2.84
N LEU A 33 -5.49 -9.16 2.33
CA LEU A 33 -5.19 -8.80 0.96
C LEU A 33 -5.04 -10.06 0.10
N GLY A 34 -5.66 -10.02 -1.07
CA GLY A 34 -5.50 -11.04 -2.10
C GLY A 34 -4.35 -10.71 -3.06
N LYS A 35 -4.21 -11.54 -4.08
CA LYS A 35 -3.27 -11.30 -5.17
C LYS A 35 -3.67 -10.06 -5.95
N GLY A 36 -2.74 -9.11 -6.12
CA GLY A 36 -3.01 -7.87 -6.84
C GLY A 36 -1.89 -6.85 -6.70
N HIS A 37 -2.26 -5.57 -6.73
CA HIS A 37 -1.30 -4.46 -6.61
C HIS A 37 -1.71 -3.51 -5.49
N VAL A 38 -0.78 -3.25 -4.56
CA VAL A 38 -0.91 -2.17 -3.59
C VAL A 38 -0.44 -0.89 -4.25
N LYS A 39 -1.36 0.05 -4.46
CA LYS A 39 -1.09 1.34 -5.09
C LYS A 39 -0.94 2.39 -3.99
N ILE A 40 0.20 3.05 -3.95
CA ILE A 40 0.51 4.07 -2.97
C ILE A 40 0.63 5.39 -3.74
N GLN A 41 -0.20 6.37 -3.38
CA GLN A 41 -0.15 7.71 -3.98
C GLN A 41 0.45 8.71 -3.00
N GLY A 42 1.39 9.52 -3.49
CA GLY A 42 2.09 10.52 -2.69
C GLY A 42 3.50 10.79 -3.20
N ASP A 43 4.22 11.62 -2.45
CA ASP A 43 5.63 11.93 -2.69
C ASP A 43 6.50 10.80 -2.12
N ILE A 44 6.66 9.73 -2.92
CA ILE A 44 7.32 8.49 -2.51
C ILE A 44 8.75 8.47 -3.04
N THR A 45 9.71 8.47 -2.12
CA THR A 45 11.12 8.22 -2.44
C THR A 45 11.44 6.77 -2.10
N LEU A 46 11.70 5.95 -3.12
CA LEU A 46 12.11 4.55 -2.97
C LEU A 46 13.62 4.45 -3.08
N GLU A 47 14.24 3.66 -2.21
CA GLU A 47 15.66 3.32 -2.33
C GLU A 47 15.89 2.44 -3.57
N GLU A 48 17.04 2.57 -4.24
CA GLU A 48 17.33 1.86 -5.50
C GLU A 48 17.20 0.34 -5.38
N GLU A 49 17.51 -0.22 -4.21
CA GLU A 49 17.44 -1.66 -3.94
C GLU A 49 16.00 -2.18 -3.92
N VAL A 50 15.06 -1.39 -3.41
CA VAL A 50 13.62 -1.75 -3.36
C VAL A 50 12.88 -1.25 -4.59
N ALA A 51 13.39 -0.24 -5.30
CA ALA A 51 12.74 0.35 -6.48
C ALA A 51 12.38 -0.68 -7.56
N ASN A 52 13.20 -1.72 -7.72
CA ASN A 52 12.93 -2.80 -8.69
C ASN A 52 11.67 -3.62 -8.36
N LYS A 53 11.21 -3.61 -7.11
CA LYS A 53 9.97 -4.29 -6.69
C LYS A 53 8.71 -3.46 -6.95
N PHE A 54 8.86 -2.15 -7.17
CA PHE A 54 7.75 -1.24 -7.39
C PHE A 54 7.65 -0.86 -8.86
N LYS A 55 6.42 -0.79 -9.37
CA LYS A 55 6.12 -0.14 -10.65
C LYS A 55 5.85 1.33 -10.41
N LYS A 56 6.65 2.22 -10.99
CA LYS A 56 6.39 3.66 -10.97
C LYS A 56 5.21 3.99 -11.90
N ALA A 57 4.28 4.78 -11.42
CA ALA A 57 3.16 5.34 -12.17
C ALA A 57 3.11 6.87 -11.94
N ASP A 58 2.43 7.63 -12.81
CA ASP A 58 2.46 9.10 -12.83
C ASP A 58 2.41 9.81 -11.46
N LYS A 59 1.58 9.32 -10.52
CA LYS A 59 1.37 9.96 -9.20
C LYS A 59 1.62 9.02 -8.00
N GLY A 60 2.37 7.94 -8.22
CA GLY A 60 2.58 6.96 -7.15
C GLY A 60 3.36 5.73 -7.58
N VAL A 61 3.37 4.74 -6.71
CA VAL A 61 4.09 3.47 -6.93
C VAL A 61 3.16 2.30 -6.64
N TRP A 62 3.29 1.24 -7.43
CA TRP A 62 2.47 0.05 -7.30
C TRP A 62 3.36 -1.14 -6.93
N LEU A 63 3.02 -1.82 -5.85
CA LEU A 63 3.69 -3.02 -5.38
C LEU A 63 2.83 -4.25 -5.73
N PRO A 64 3.28 -5.15 -6.60
CA PRO A 64 2.61 -6.42 -6.81
C PRO A 64 2.76 -7.30 -5.56
N ILE A 65 1.66 -7.85 -5.07
CA ILE A 65 1.61 -8.75 -3.90
C ILE A 65 0.83 -10.02 -4.24
N ASN A 66 1.18 -11.15 -3.64
CA ASN A 66 0.40 -12.39 -3.79
C ASN A 66 -0.63 -12.54 -2.68
N SER A 67 -0.28 -12.14 -1.46
CA SER A 67 -1.17 -12.12 -0.32
C SER A 67 -0.67 -11.11 0.72
N GLY A 68 -1.49 -10.82 1.73
CA GLY A 68 -1.07 -9.94 2.80
C GLY A 68 -2.16 -9.61 3.79
N THR A 69 -1.88 -8.66 4.66
CA THR A 69 -2.83 -8.08 5.62
C THR A 69 -2.58 -6.59 5.70
N ILE A 70 -3.66 -5.83 5.82
CA ILE A 70 -3.61 -4.40 6.06
C ILE A 70 -4.30 -4.06 7.38
N GLU A 71 -3.69 -3.13 8.10
CA GLU A 71 -4.27 -2.47 9.27
C GLU A 71 -4.23 -0.96 9.05
N MET A 72 -5.36 -0.30 9.23
CA MET A 72 -5.45 1.15 9.32
C MET A 72 -5.97 1.52 10.70
N LYS A 73 -5.25 2.37 11.43
CA LYS A 73 -5.63 2.88 12.73
C LYS A 73 -4.97 4.23 12.99
N ASP A 74 -5.73 5.21 13.49
CA ASP A 74 -5.20 6.54 13.84
C ASP A 74 -4.39 7.20 12.68
N ASN A 75 -4.92 7.12 11.45
CA ASN A 75 -4.25 7.58 10.20
C ASN A 75 -2.90 6.92 9.89
N LYS A 76 -2.56 5.85 10.59
CA LYS A 76 -1.42 5.01 10.31
C LYS A 76 -1.88 3.76 9.58
N ILE A 77 -1.27 3.51 8.43
CA ILE A 77 -1.51 2.31 7.63
C ILE A 77 -0.29 1.41 7.73
N ILE A 78 -0.51 0.13 8.04
CA ILE A 78 0.51 -0.91 8.08
C ILE A 78 0.08 -1.99 7.10
N VAL A 79 0.93 -2.28 6.13
CA VAL A 79 0.70 -3.34 5.14
C VAL A 79 1.78 -4.39 5.30
N LEU A 80 1.35 -5.62 5.55
CA LEU A 80 2.18 -6.81 5.55
C LEU A 80 1.87 -7.56 4.26
N ALA A 81 2.87 -7.77 3.41
CA ALA A 81 2.69 -8.41 2.11
C ALA A 81 3.70 -9.55 1.91
N ASP A 82 3.24 -10.59 1.22
CA ASP A 82 3.99 -11.78 0.81
C ASP A 82 4.19 -11.81 -0.73
#